data_AF-A0A948DYZ7-F1
#
_entry.id   AF-A0A948DYZ7-F1
#
_cell.length_a   1.000
_cell.length_b   1.000
_cell.length_c   1.000
_cell.angle_alpha   90.00
_cell.angle_beta   90.00
_cell.angle_gamma   90.00
#
_symmetry.space_group_name_H-M   'P 1'
#
loop_
_entity.id
_entity.type
_entity.pdbx_description
1 polymer ?
#
loop_
_entity_poly.entity_id
_entity_poly.type
_entity_poly.pdbx_seq_one_letter_code
_entity_poly.pdbx_strand_id
1 'polypeptide(L)'
;LREGYRGPVFIQGDHFQVKKDTQEEIKNVKIFIKKSLKAGFYNIDLDTSTLVDLSKPTVYEQQRRNFEVAAELASFVREIEPEGVVVSLGGEIGEIGGKNSTEEELRAYLKGFKDELNKVSLNIKGVSKIAIQTGTTHGGVPLPDGSIAEANLDFETLEKLSNIVIKDYGLAGCVQHGASTLPSEAFYHFPRTKTAEVHLATEYQNMIYDHPIFPEDLKKEVYGHLKKAHANEWKEGQSEEQFIYKTRKKGFGPFKKKFWDLPEEVREKICQELEEKFDFLFKELGAANTYAAVKEKIGQVYVQRQMPEALKARIS
;
A
#
# COMPACT_ATOMS: atom_id res chain seq x y z
N LEU A 1 1.52 -1.46 -22.86
CA LEU A 1 1.03 -0.25 -22.16
C LEU A 1 0.80 0.83 -23.22
N ARG A 2 -0.17 1.73 -23.04
CA ARG A 2 -0.44 2.82 -24.00
C ARG A 2 0.79 3.71 -24.21
N GLU A 3 1.56 3.89 -23.15
CA GLU A 3 2.84 4.63 -23.10
C GLU A 3 4.00 3.97 -23.87
N GLY A 4 3.80 2.83 -24.54
CA GLY A 4 4.87 2.15 -25.28
C GLY A 4 5.99 1.53 -24.43
N TYR A 5 5.95 1.67 -23.10
CA TYR A 5 6.96 1.11 -22.19
C TYR A 5 7.11 -0.41 -22.33
N ARG A 6 8.36 -0.87 -22.40
CA ARG A 6 8.77 -2.28 -22.47
C ARG A 6 9.76 -2.61 -21.36
N GLY A 7 9.28 -3.30 -20.35
CA GLY A 7 10.09 -3.72 -19.20
C GLY A 7 9.22 -4.31 -18.10
N PRO A 8 9.84 -4.78 -17.00
CA PRO A 8 9.11 -5.22 -15.82
C PRO A 8 8.29 -4.07 -15.23
N VAL A 9 7.00 -4.32 -14.99
CA VAL A 9 6.12 -3.45 -14.21
C VAL A 9 5.49 -4.31 -13.13
N PHE A 10 5.83 -3.99 -11.88
CA PHE A 10 5.32 -4.71 -10.72
C PHE A 10 3.97 -4.13 -10.34
N ILE A 11 2.94 -4.98 -10.38
CA ILE A 11 1.61 -4.60 -9.94
C ILE A 11 1.43 -5.18 -8.54
N GLN A 12 1.11 -4.30 -7.60
CA GLN A 12 0.89 -4.62 -6.20
C GLN A 12 -0.55 -4.37 -5.82
N GLY A 13 -1.10 -5.26 -5.00
CA GLY A 13 -2.31 -4.98 -4.25
C GLY A 13 -1.92 -4.74 -2.80
N ASP A 14 -2.24 -3.54 -2.34
CA ASP A 14 -1.98 -3.06 -0.99
C ASP A 14 -3.15 -3.43 -0.06
N HIS A 15 -2.88 -3.63 1.24
CA HIS A 15 -3.83 -3.95 2.31
C HIS A 15 -4.92 -4.98 1.93
N PHE A 16 -4.54 -6.25 1.74
CA PHE A 16 -5.52 -7.36 1.73
C PHE A 16 -6.01 -7.62 3.16
N GLN A 17 -6.87 -6.73 3.63
CA GLN A 17 -7.15 -6.57 5.05
C GLN A 17 -8.23 -7.51 5.58
N VAL A 18 -7.98 -8.12 6.75
CA VAL A 18 -8.98 -8.86 7.55
C VAL A 18 -9.29 -8.07 8.82
N LYS A 19 -10.43 -7.36 8.84
CA LYS A 19 -10.87 -6.48 9.94
C LYS A 19 -11.54 -7.22 11.08
N LYS A 20 -12.25 -8.32 10.80
CA LYS A 20 -12.90 -9.14 11.82
C LYS A 20 -12.41 -10.58 11.71
N ASP A 21 -12.15 -11.16 12.87
CA ASP A 21 -11.72 -12.56 12.99
C ASP A 21 -12.91 -13.51 12.77
N THR A 22 -13.36 -13.61 11.52
CA THR A 22 -14.43 -14.49 11.10
C THR A 22 -14.01 -15.27 9.87
N GLN A 23 -14.43 -16.54 9.81
CA GLN A 23 -14.15 -17.41 8.67
C GLN A 23 -14.70 -16.85 7.35
N GLU A 24 -15.82 -16.15 7.40
CA GLU A 24 -16.41 -15.52 6.21
C GLU A 24 -15.55 -14.36 5.70
N GLU A 25 -14.97 -13.53 6.58
CA GLU A 25 -14.10 -12.44 6.15
C GLU A 25 -12.78 -12.96 5.56
N ILE A 26 -12.16 -13.94 6.21
CA ILE A 26 -10.94 -14.60 5.70
C ILE A 26 -11.20 -15.22 4.33
N LYS A 27 -12.35 -15.91 4.17
CA LYS A 27 -12.77 -16.47 2.88
C LYS A 27 -12.95 -15.39 1.81
N ASN A 28 -13.56 -14.25 2.15
CA ASN A 28 -13.73 -13.13 1.22
C ASN A 28 -12.38 -12.54 0.79
N VAL A 29 -11.41 -12.42 1.70
CA VAL A 29 -10.03 -12.02 1.36
C VAL A 29 -9.36 -13.04 0.45
N LYS A 30 -9.49 -14.36 0.72
CA LYS A 30 -8.99 -15.42 -0.20
C LYS A 30 -9.60 -15.31 -1.60
N ILE A 31 -10.90 -15.05 -1.71
CA ILE A 31 -11.56 -14.83 -3.00
C ILE A 31 -10.96 -13.60 -3.71
N PHE A 32 -10.71 -12.52 -2.97
CA PHE A 32 -10.11 -11.31 -3.53
C PHE A 32 -8.66 -11.55 -3.99
N ILE A 33 -7.83 -12.20 -3.18
CA ILE A 33 -6.47 -12.64 -3.56
C ILE A 33 -6.49 -13.43 -4.87
N LYS A 34 -7.37 -14.45 -4.97
CA LYS A 34 -7.50 -15.26 -6.18
C LYS A 34 -7.85 -14.43 -7.42
N LYS A 35 -8.72 -13.42 -7.28
CA LYS A 35 -9.07 -12.50 -8.37
C LYS A 35 -7.87 -11.62 -8.74
N SER A 36 -7.13 -11.11 -7.77
CA SER A 36 -5.96 -10.24 -7.98
C SER A 36 -4.81 -10.99 -8.66
N LEU A 37 -4.50 -12.21 -8.24
CA LEU A 37 -3.50 -13.06 -8.91
C LEU A 37 -3.87 -13.33 -10.38
N LYS A 38 -5.14 -13.63 -10.66
CA LYS A 38 -5.66 -13.78 -12.04
C LYS A 38 -5.53 -12.50 -12.87
N ALA A 39 -5.62 -11.33 -12.24
CA ALA A 39 -5.46 -10.03 -12.86
C ALA A 39 -3.97 -9.62 -13.04
N GLY A 40 -3.03 -10.38 -12.47
CA GLY A 40 -1.60 -10.13 -12.60
C GLY A 40 -0.98 -9.31 -11.48
N PHE A 41 -1.64 -9.22 -10.33
CA PHE A 41 -1.09 -8.62 -9.11
C PHE A 41 -0.23 -9.66 -8.40
N TYR A 42 1.09 -9.58 -8.53
CA TYR A 42 2.03 -10.57 -7.98
C TYR A 42 2.86 -10.04 -6.80
N ASN A 43 2.47 -8.89 -6.26
CA ASN A 43 2.89 -8.41 -4.96
C ASN A 43 1.61 -8.19 -4.15
N ILE A 44 1.52 -8.81 -2.99
CA ILE A 44 0.32 -8.82 -2.15
C ILE A 44 0.75 -8.52 -0.72
N ASP A 45 0.23 -7.44 -0.15
CA ASP A 45 0.44 -7.12 1.26
C ASP A 45 -0.72 -7.65 2.08
N LEU A 46 -0.42 -8.59 2.98
CA LEU A 46 -1.38 -9.24 3.86
C LEU A 46 -1.51 -8.40 5.13
N ASP A 47 -2.67 -7.77 5.30
CA ASP A 47 -2.94 -6.94 6.46
C ASP A 47 -3.93 -7.61 7.41
N THR A 48 -3.38 -8.27 8.41
CA THR A 48 -4.15 -8.88 9.51
C THR A 48 -3.86 -8.18 10.84
N SER A 49 -3.23 -6.99 10.76
CA SER A 49 -2.75 -6.25 11.92
C SER A 49 -3.90 -5.73 12.80
N THR A 50 -5.09 -5.56 12.24
CA THR A 50 -6.34 -5.26 12.97
C THR A 50 -6.83 -6.41 13.86
N LEU A 51 -6.26 -7.61 13.75
CA LEU A 51 -6.58 -8.75 14.59
C LEU A 51 -5.71 -8.84 15.86
N VAL A 52 -4.81 -7.89 16.08
CA VAL A 52 -4.01 -7.80 17.32
C VAL A 52 -4.94 -7.56 18.51
N ASP A 53 -4.76 -8.35 19.58
CA ASP A 53 -5.56 -8.22 20.81
C ASP A 53 -4.68 -7.78 21.99
N LEU A 54 -4.62 -6.47 22.24
CA LEU A 54 -3.83 -5.87 23.31
C LEU A 54 -4.27 -6.27 24.73
N SER A 55 -5.43 -6.95 24.89
CA SER A 55 -5.85 -7.45 26.21
C SER A 55 -5.06 -8.68 26.66
N LYS A 56 -4.30 -9.31 25.76
CA LYS A 56 -3.51 -10.50 26.04
C LYS A 56 -2.25 -10.19 26.85
N PRO A 57 -1.79 -11.12 27.71
CA PRO A 57 -0.75 -10.85 28.70
C PRO A 57 0.67 -10.72 28.12
N THR A 58 0.93 -11.22 26.91
CA THR A 58 2.25 -11.18 26.27
C THR A 58 2.13 -10.70 24.84
N VAL A 59 3.16 -10.03 24.32
CA VAL A 59 3.19 -9.53 22.93
C VAL A 59 2.97 -10.66 21.92
N TYR A 60 3.48 -11.87 22.21
CA TYR A 60 3.23 -13.04 21.37
C TYR A 60 1.74 -13.40 21.30
N GLU A 61 1.04 -13.44 22.44
CA GLU A 61 -0.40 -13.71 22.47
C GLU A 61 -1.22 -12.57 21.84
N GLN A 62 -0.77 -11.31 22.00
CA GLN A 62 -1.40 -10.17 21.35
C GLN A 62 -1.32 -10.27 19.81
N GLN A 63 -0.18 -10.71 19.28
CA GLN A 63 0.05 -10.89 17.85
C GLN A 63 -0.50 -12.21 17.28
N ARG A 64 -1.00 -13.12 18.13
CA ARG A 64 -1.35 -14.49 17.74
C ARG A 64 -2.25 -14.57 16.51
N ARG A 65 -3.39 -13.89 16.56
CA ARG A 65 -4.35 -13.91 15.44
C ARG A 65 -3.82 -13.18 14.21
N ASN A 66 -3.00 -12.14 14.39
CA ASN A 66 -2.34 -11.46 13.28
C ASN A 66 -1.45 -12.44 12.49
N PHE A 67 -0.51 -13.13 13.14
CA PHE A 67 0.37 -14.03 12.40
C PHE A 67 -0.32 -15.34 11.94
N GLU A 68 -1.31 -15.86 12.66
CA GLU A 68 -2.04 -17.08 12.28
C GLU A 68 -2.84 -16.89 10.99
N VAL A 69 -3.61 -15.80 10.90
CA VAL A 69 -4.41 -15.51 9.71
C VAL A 69 -3.51 -15.12 8.54
N ALA A 70 -2.45 -14.34 8.77
CA ALA A 70 -1.47 -14.04 7.72
C ALA A 70 -0.85 -15.32 7.14
N ALA A 71 -0.45 -16.28 7.99
CA ALA A 71 0.13 -17.54 7.54
C ALA A 71 -0.88 -18.42 6.77
N GLU A 72 -2.15 -18.40 7.16
CA GLU A 72 -3.24 -19.06 6.42
C GLU A 72 -3.41 -18.46 5.02
N LEU A 73 -3.40 -17.13 4.90
CA LEU A 73 -3.52 -16.43 3.62
C LEU A 73 -2.26 -16.63 2.75
N ALA A 74 -1.08 -16.60 3.35
CA ALA A 74 0.18 -16.86 2.66
C ALA A 74 0.23 -18.29 2.11
N SER A 75 -0.19 -19.28 2.90
CA SER A 75 -0.28 -20.67 2.46
C SER A 75 -1.23 -20.81 1.27
N PHE A 76 -2.40 -20.18 1.35
CA PHE A 76 -3.35 -20.15 0.23
C PHE A 76 -2.75 -19.51 -1.02
N VAL A 77 -2.00 -18.40 -0.92
CA VAL A 77 -1.30 -17.80 -2.07
C VAL A 77 -0.33 -18.81 -2.70
N ARG A 78 0.45 -19.53 -1.90
CA ARG A 78 1.40 -20.53 -2.42
C ARG A 78 0.71 -21.69 -3.13
N GLU A 79 -0.50 -22.06 -2.73
CA GLU A 79 -1.29 -23.10 -3.42
C GLU A 79 -1.77 -22.65 -4.81
N ILE A 80 -1.97 -21.34 -5.04
CA ILE A 80 -2.63 -20.83 -6.25
C ILE A 80 -1.77 -19.86 -7.07
N GLU A 81 -0.51 -19.64 -6.69
CA GLU A 81 0.38 -18.79 -7.47
C GLU A 81 0.65 -19.40 -8.86
N PRO A 82 0.76 -18.58 -9.91
CA PRO A 82 1.03 -19.09 -11.26
C PRO A 82 2.37 -19.83 -11.33
N GLU A 83 2.42 -20.89 -12.14
CA GLU A 83 3.67 -21.60 -12.39
C GLU A 83 4.76 -20.64 -12.90
N GLY A 84 5.97 -20.76 -12.33
CA GLY A 84 7.11 -19.90 -12.64
C GLY A 84 7.06 -18.50 -12.00
N VAL A 85 5.97 -18.13 -11.32
CA VAL A 85 5.84 -16.84 -10.64
C VAL A 85 5.88 -17.06 -9.13
N VAL A 86 6.86 -16.43 -8.48
CA VAL A 86 6.87 -16.33 -7.01
C VAL A 86 6.16 -15.04 -6.61
N VAL A 87 4.98 -15.16 -5.99
CA VAL A 87 4.25 -13.98 -5.49
C VAL A 87 5.01 -13.40 -4.31
N SER A 88 5.33 -12.10 -4.36
CA SER A 88 5.89 -11.36 -3.23
C SER A 88 4.79 -11.11 -2.21
N LEU A 89 5.08 -11.40 -0.93
CA LEU A 89 4.15 -11.23 0.18
C LEU A 89 4.71 -10.23 1.18
N GLY A 90 3.92 -9.21 1.53
CA GLY A 90 4.15 -8.36 2.69
C GLY A 90 3.34 -8.85 3.89
N GLY A 91 3.90 -8.75 5.09
CA GLY A 91 3.14 -8.80 6.34
C GLY A 91 3.00 -7.42 6.95
N GLU A 92 2.25 -7.27 8.04
CA GLU A 92 2.04 -5.97 8.69
C GLU A 92 1.89 -6.09 10.22
N ILE A 93 2.49 -5.13 10.93
CA ILE A 93 2.31 -4.90 12.37
C ILE A 93 2.10 -3.40 12.64
N GLY A 94 1.56 -3.06 13.82
CA GLY A 94 1.55 -1.69 14.32
C GLY A 94 0.34 -0.83 13.95
N GLU A 95 -0.67 -1.38 13.26
CA GLU A 95 -1.92 -0.65 12.96
C GLU A 95 -2.69 -0.28 14.25
N ILE A 96 -2.74 -1.18 15.23
CA ILE A 96 -3.47 -0.96 16.49
C ILE A 96 -2.57 -0.27 17.52
N GLY A 97 -3.06 0.84 18.07
CA GLY A 97 -2.45 1.53 19.21
C GLY A 97 -1.73 2.83 18.88
N GLY A 98 -1.54 3.15 17.58
CA GLY A 98 -0.99 4.43 17.12
C GLY A 98 0.42 4.74 17.64
N LYS A 99 1.14 3.71 18.09
CA LYS A 99 2.52 3.79 18.61
C LYS A 99 3.46 3.12 17.63
N ASN A 100 4.72 3.51 17.69
CA ASN A 100 5.76 2.90 16.88
C ASN A 100 5.86 1.41 17.18
N SER A 101 6.01 0.63 16.12
CA SER A 101 6.23 -0.81 16.24
C SER A 101 7.53 -1.08 16.99
N THR A 102 7.52 -2.14 17.78
CA THR A 102 8.64 -2.56 18.59
C THR A 102 9.33 -3.78 17.99
N GLU A 103 10.58 -4.00 18.39
CA GLU A 103 11.30 -5.23 18.06
C GLU A 103 10.61 -6.47 18.63
N GLU A 104 10.00 -6.36 19.81
CA GLU A 104 9.28 -7.47 20.44
C GLU A 104 8.07 -7.91 19.60
N GLU A 105 7.26 -6.95 19.12
CA GLU A 105 6.13 -7.22 18.23
C GLU A 105 6.57 -7.84 16.90
N LEU A 106 7.62 -7.28 16.30
CA LEU A 106 8.20 -7.77 15.06
C LEU A 106 8.65 -9.23 15.19
N ARG A 107 9.43 -9.54 16.24
CA ARG A 107 9.93 -10.89 16.47
C ARG A 107 8.82 -11.86 16.82
N ALA A 108 7.84 -11.43 17.61
CA ALA A 108 6.66 -12.22 17.94
C ALA A 108 5.87 -12.60 16.68
N TYR A 109 5.57 -11.63 15.82
CA TYR A 109 4.88 -11.83 14.56
C TYR A 109 5.65 -12.78 13.64
N LEU A 110 6.91 -12.48 13.33
CA LEU A 110 7.70 -13.28 12.38
C LEU A 110 7.97 -14.70 12.88
N LYS A 111 8.17 -14.87 14.20
CA LYS A 111 8.30 -16.20 14.81
C LYS A 111 7.00 -16.99 14.67
N GLY A 112 5.88 -16.43 15.12
CA GLY A 112 4.58 -17.10 15.04
C GLY A 112 4.19 -17.44 13.61
N PHE A 113 4.38 -16.48 12.68
CA PHE A 113 4.12 -16.67 11.26
C PHE A 113 4.93 -17.84 10.67
N LYS A 114 6.23 -17.90 10.99
CA LYS A 114 7.09 -19.01 10.56
C LYS A 114 6.66 -20.35 11.18
N ASP A 115 6.31 -20.36 12.46
CA ASP A 115 5.85 -21.57 13.15
C ASP A 115 4.55 -22.11 12.52
N GLU A 116 3.60 -21.24 12.17
CA GLU A 116 2.37 -21.64 11.47
C GLU A 116 2.63 -22.15 10.06
N LEU A 117 3.50 -21.49 9.30
CA LEU A 117 3.92 -21.96 7.97
C LEU A 117 4.60 -23.33 8.03
N ASN A 118 5.43 -23.59 9.03
CA ASN A 118 6.10 -24.88 9.22
C ASN A 118 5.13 -26.03 9.49
N LYS A 119 3.93 -25.76 10.01
CA LYS A 119 2.87 -26.78 10.16
C LYS A 119 2.31 -27.24 8.82
N VAL A 120 2.39 -26.38 7.80
CA VAL A 120 1.98 -26.70 6.42
C VAL A 120 3.12 -27.39 5.68
N SER A 121 4.32 -26.78 5.67
CA SER A 121 5.53 -27.35 5.07
C SER A 121 6.78 -26.62 5.56
N LEU A 122 7.86 -27.35 5.85
CA LEU A 122 9.12 -26.78 6.37
C LEU A 122 9.83 -25.83 5.40
N ASN A 123 9.51 -25.90 4.10
CA ASN A 123 10.17 -25.12 3.04
C ASN A 123 9.22 -24.15 2.32
N ILE A 124 8.05 -23.87 2.90
CA ILE A 124 7.11 -22.93 2.29
C ILE A 124 7.68 -21.50 2.37
N LYS A 125 7.60 -20.76 1.25
CA LYS A 125 8.14 -19.40 1.17
C LYS A 125 7.21 -18.41 1.89
N GLY A 126 7.74 -17.72 2.89
CA GLY A 126 7.02 -16.72 3.67
C GLY A 126 6.92 -15.35 3.01
N VAL A 127 6.82 -14.32 3.86
CA VAL A 127 6.87 -12.91 3.48
C VAL A 127 8.27 -12.51 3.00
N SER A 128 8.35 -11.49 2.16
CA SER A 128 9.59 -10.87 1.68
C SER A 128 9.88 -9.51 2.31
N LYS A 129 8.88 -8.89 2.93
CA LYS A 129 8.91 -7.54 3.52
C LYS A 129 7.84 -7.43 4.60
N ILE A 130 7.91 -6.42 5.45
CA ILE A 130 6.92 -6.20 6.51
C ILE A 130 6.67 -4.72 6.76
N ALA A 131 5.42 -4.31 6.75
CA ALA A 131 4.99 -2.97 7.12
C ALA A 131 5.01 -2.80 8.65
N ILE A 132 5.44 -1.61 9.09
CA ILE A 132 5.55 -1.24 10.49
C ILE A 132 4.97 0.17 10.71
N GLN A 133 4.60 0.47 11.95
CA GLN A 133 4.20 1.82 12.36
C GLN A 133 5.42 2.61 12.88
N THR A 134 5.57 3.84 12.43
CA THR A 134 6.71 4.74 12.73
C THR A 134 6.24 6.15 13.10
N GLY A 135 5.00 6.28 13.57
CA GLY A 135 4.42 7.54 14.05
C GLY A 135 3.64 8.28 12.96
N THR A 136 3.57 7.72 11.76
CA THR A 136 2.86 8.29 10.62
C THR A 136 1.38 7.93 10.63
N THR A 137 0.56 8.80 10.03
CA THR A 137 -0.84 8.50 9.71
C THR A 137 -1.04 8.57 8.21
N HIS A 138 -1.82 7.64 7.64
CA HIS A 138 -2.10 7.63 6.21
C HIS A 138 -2.74 8.95 5.76
N GLY A 139 -2.06 9.65 4.84
CA GLY A 139 -2.50 10.95 4.34
C GLY A 139 -2.25 12.13 5.28
N GLY A 140 -1.57 11.92 6.41
CA GLY A 140 -1.27 12.95 7.41
C GLY A 140 -2.49 13.49 8.15
N VAL A 141 -2.26 14.53 8.95
CA VAL A 141 -3.28 15.12 9.82
C VAL A 141 -3.65 16.51 9.29
N PRO A 142 -4.83 16.70 8.66
CA PRO A 142 -5.24 18.01 8.20
C PRO A 142 -5.62 18.91 9.37
N LEU A 143 -5.12 20.14 9.35
CA LEU A 143 -5.44 21.21 10.27
C LEU A 143 -6.75 21.92 9.83
N PRO A 144 -7.42 22.68 10.72
CA PRO A 144 -8.69 23.31 10.40
C PRO A 144 -8.65 24.25 9.19
N ASP A 145 -7.49 24.83 8.89
CA ASP A 145 -7.23 25.71 7.75
C ASP A 145 -6.96 24.96 6.42
N GLY A 146 -6.99 23.62 6.45
CA GLY A 146 -6.73 22.76 5.30
C GLY A 146 -5.25 22.44 5.05
N SER A 147 -4.32 23.05 5.81
CA SER A 147 -2.91 22.66 5.79
C SER A 147 -2.69 21.30 6.45
N ILE A 148 -1.52 20.69 6.25
CA ILE A 148 -1.18 19.39 6.82
C ILE A 148 -0.17 19.57 7.95
N ALA A 149 -0.46 18.99 9.11
CA ALA A 149 0.48 18.97 10.22
C ALA A 149 1.76 18.23 9.79
N GLU A 150 2.90 18.75 10.23
CA GLU A 150 4.20 18.17 9.93
C GLU A 150 4.25 16.72 10.43
N ALA A 151 4.57 15.80 9.52
CA ALA A 151 4.68 14.38 9.85
C ALA A 151 6.03 14.13 10.53
N ASN A 152 6.00 13.53 11.72
CA ASN A 152 7.19 13.13 12.44
C ASN A 152 7.38 11.62 12.28
N LEU A 153 8.11 11.21 11.24
CA LEU A 153 8.44 9.81 11.00
C LEU A 153 9.69 9.42 11.81
N ASP A 154 9.57 8.35 12.59
CA ASP A 154 10.68 7.79 13.35
C ASP A 154 11.59 6.91 12.48
N PHE A 155 12.56 7.56 11.83
CA PHE A 155 13.56 6.89 10.99
C PHE A 155 14.47 5.95 11.79
N GLU A 156 14.65 6.18 13.09
CA GLU A 156 15.46 5.32 13.96
C GLU A 156 14.77 3.96 14.16
N THR A 157 13.46 3.98 14.46
CA THR A 157 12.67 2.75 14.50
C THR A 157 12.69 2.04 13.14
N LEU A 158 12.52 2.78 12.03
CA LEU A 158 12.54 2.20 10.68
C LEU A 158 13.88 1.53 10.36
N GLU A 159 15.00 2.18 10.67
CA GLU A 159 16.33 1.63 10.47
C GLU A 159 16.59 0.40 11.35
N LYS A 160 16.24 0.49 12.65
CA LYS A 160 16.43 -0.60 13.59
C LYS A 160 15.69 -1.85 13.14
N LEU A 161 14.39 -1.73 12.84
CA LEU A 161 13.56 -2.88 12.47
C LEU A 161 13.94 -3.42 11.08
N SER A 162 14.27 -2.55 10.12
CA SER A 162 14.76 -2.97 8.80
C SER A 162 16.05 -3.80 8.93
N ASN A 163 16.99 -3.36 9.76
CA ASN A 163 18.21 -4.13 10.01
C ASN A 163 17.94 -5.51 10.63
N ILE A 164 16.98 -5.62 11.55
CA ILE A 164 16.60 -6.89 12.17
C ILE A 164 16.01 -7.84 11.14
N VAL A 165 15.04 -7.40 10.33
CA VAL A 165 14.39 -8.28 9.35
C VAL A 165 15.35 -8.75 8.26
N ILE A 166 16.30 -7.90 7.87
CA ILE A 166 17.34 -8.26 6.91
C ILE A 166 18.31 -9.30 7.50
N LYS A 167 18.87 -9.02 8.68
CA LYS A 167 19.94 -9.85 9.26
C LYS A 167 19.42 -11.18 9.81
N ASP A 168 18.29 -11.16 10.50
CA ASP A 168 17.84 -12.33 11.28
C ASP A 168 16.84 -13.18 10.49
N TYR A 169 16.15 -12.58 9.50
CA TYR A 169 15.06 -13.23 8.77
C TYR A 169 15.26 -13.26 7.24
N GLY A 170 16.26 -12.57 6.71
CA GLY A 170 16.53 -12.52 5.26
C GLY A 170 15.45 -11.82 4.44
N LEU A 171 14.66 -10.93 5.06
CA LEU A 171 13.69 -10.09 4.36
C LEU A 171 14.39 -8.92 3.66
N ALA A 172 13.69 -8.27 2.73
CA ALA A 172 14.22 -7.13 1.98
C ALA A 172 14.43 -5.87 2.85
N GLY A 173 13.64 -5.72 3.91
CA GLY A 173 13.56 -4.52 4.75
C GLY A 173 12.13 -4.26 5.20
N CYS A 174 11.92 -3.24 6.03
CA CYS A 174 10.58 -2.81 6.41
C CYS A 174 9.92 -1.97 5.30
N VAL A 175 8.59 -1.90 5.33
CA VAL A 175 7.75 -1.08 4.45
C VAL A 175 7.21 0.11 5.24
N GLN A 176 7.27 1.29 4.65
CA GLN A 176 6.70 2.52 5.21
C GLN A 176 5.38 2.87 4.54
N HIS A 177 4.30 2.93 5.31
CA HIS A 177 3.03 3.49 4.86
C HIS A 177 2.94 5.00 5.21
N GLY A 178 2.02 5.74 4.57
CA GLY A 178 1.72 7.09 5.01
C GLY A 178 2.84 8.14 4.90
N ALA A 179 3.81 7.94 4.01
CA ALA A 179 4.94 8.88 3.84
C ALA A 179 4.60 10.13 3.00
N SER A 180 3.38 10.24 2.45
CA SER A 180 3.00 11.31 1.50
C SER A 180 3.05 12.73 2.06
N THR A 181 3.13 12.91 3.38
CA THR A 181 3.13 14.23 4.02
C THR A 181 4.48 14.62 4.60
N LEU A 182 5.53 13.85 4.29
CA LEU A 182 6.90 14.24 4.58
C LEU A 182 7.38 15.27 3.56
N PRO A 183 8.27 16.20 3.97
CA PRO A 183 9.03 17.00 3.03
C PRO A 183 9.73 16.11 1.99
N SER A 184 9.77 16.54 0.73
CA SER A 184 10.31 15.72 -0.36
C SER A 184 11.80 15.41 -0.14
N GLU A 185 12.51 16.33 0.51
CA GLU A 185 13.91 16.24 0.88
C GLU A 185 14.16 15.21 2.00
N ALA A 186 13.13 14.70 2.68
CA ALA A 186 13.29 13.64 3.67
C ALA A 186 13.36 12.23 3.03
N PHE A 187 13.04 12.10 1.73
CA PHE A 187 12.93 10.79 1.10
C PHE A 187 14.26 10.07 0.92
N TYR A 188 15.40 10.78 0.88
CA TYR A 188 16.73 10.14 0.86
C TYR A 188 17.01 9.29 2.10
N HIS A 189 16.28 9.49 3.20
CA HIS A 189 16.47 8.69 4.40
C HIS A 189 16.03 7.24 4.19
N PHE A 190 14.99 6.97 3.38
CA PHE A 190 14.45 5.62 3.21
C PHE A 190 15.47 4.59 2.71
N PRO A 191 16.29 4.87 1.66
CA PRO A 191 17.37 3.96 1.27
C PRO A 191 18.42 3.77 2.38
N ARG A 192 18.75 4.83 3.14
CA ARG A 192 19.76 4.77 4.21
C ARG A 192 19.30 3.92 5.38
N THR A 193 18.01 3.95 5.70
CA THR A 193 17.39 3.11 6.73
C THR A 193 17.09 1.70 6.24
N LYS A 194 17.45 1.36 4.99
CA LYS A 194 17.17 0.06 4.35
C LYS A 194 15.68 -0.27 4.27
N THR A 195 14.88 0.76 4.06
CA THR A 195 13.45 0.59 3.78
C THR A 195 13.30 -0.11 2.43
N ALA A 196 12.55 -1.21 2.41
CA ALA A 196 12.33 -1.98 1.19
C ALA A 196 11.34 -1.29 0.25
N GLU A 197 10.37 -0.57 0.83
CA GLU A 197 9.25 0.01 0.08
C GLU A 197 8.60 1.17 0.83
N VAL A 198 8.10 2.15 0.08
CA VAL A 198 7.41 3.33 0.63
C VAL A 198 6.13 3.55 -0.17
N HIS A 199 4.99 3.68 0.51
CA HIS A 199 3.71 3.91 -0.15
C HIS A 199 3.37 5.39 -0.23
N LEU A 200 3.08 5.84 -1.45
CA LEU A 200 2.74 7.23 -1.75
C LEU A 200 1.48 7.29 -2.60
N ALA A 201 0.50 8.08 -2.15
CA ALA A 201 -0.77 8.20 -2.86
C ALA A 201 -1.38 9.59 -2.69
N THR A 202 -1.50 10.07 -1.45
CA THR A 202 -2.24 11.29 -1.13
C THR A 202 -1.67 12.50 -1.83
N GLU A 203 -0.34 12.65 -1.89
CA GLU A 203 0.29 13.82 -2.51
C GLU A 203 -0.01 13.91 -4.01
N TYR A 204 0.06 12.79 -4.75
CA TYR A 204 -0.28 12.80 -6.17
C TYR A 204 -1.75 13.17 -6.41
N GLN A 205 -2.64 12.74 -5.52
CA GLN A 205 -4.05 13.14 -5.57
C GLN A 205 -4.24 14.60 -5.21
N ASN A 206 -3.41 15.13 -4.30
CA ASN A 206 -3.39 16.54 -3.94
C ASN A 206 -3.01 17.40 -5.14
N MET A 207 -1.87 17.09 -5.75
CA MET A 207 -1.38 17.73 -6.97
C MET A 207 -2.45 17.78 -8.06
N ILE A 208 -3.23 16.71 -8.29
CA ILE A 208 -4.28 16.71 -9.31
C ILE A 208 -5.39 17.74 -9.04
N TYR A 209 -6.06 17.73 -7.87
CA TYR A 209 -7.16 18.70 -7.69
C TYR A 209 -6.67 20.11 -7.38
N ASP A 210 -5.44 20.26 -6.89
CA ASP A 210 -4.90 21.56 -6.47
C ASP A 210 -4.09 22.24 -7.58
N HIS A 211 -3.84 21.54 -8.69
CA HIS A 211 -3.25 22.13 -9.88
C HIS A 211 -4.10 23.32 -10.38
N PRO A 212 -3.52 24.50 -10.66
CA PRO A 212 -4.26 25.72 -11.00
C PRO A 212 -5.17 25.60 -12.25
N ILE A 213 -4.80 24.73 -13.19
CA ILE A 213 -5.59 24.47 -14.42
C ILE A 213 -6.71 23.43 -14.23
N PHE A 214 -6.80 22.77 -13.07
CA PHE A 214 -7.83 21.76 -12.84
C PHE A 214 -9.22 22.42 -12.90
N PRO A 215 -10.22 21.85 -13.63
CA PRO A 215 -11.50 22.51 -13.81
C PRO A 215 -12.25 22.72 -12.50
N GLU A 216 -12.43 23.98 -12.11
CA GLU A 216 -13.07 24.34 -10.84
C GLU A 216 -14.52 23.83 -10.73
N ASP A 217 -15.26 23.80 -11.84
CA ASP A 217 -16.62 23.26 -11.86
C ASP A 217 -16.64 21.75 -11.57
N LEU A 218 -15.65 21.00 -12.07
CA LEU A 218 -15.52 19.58 -11.75
C LEU A 218 -15.12 19.40 -10.28
N LYS A 219 -14.20 20.22 -9.76
CA LYS A 219 -13.80 20.20 -8.34
C LYS A 219 -15.01 20.41 -7.43
N LYS A 220 -15.81 21.44 -7.69
CA LYS A 220 -17.06 21.74 -6.97
C LYS A 220 -18.07 20.61 -7.05
N GLU A 221 -18.24 20.00 -8.22
CA GLU A 221 -19.16 18.88 -8.41
C GLU A 221 -18.72 17.66 -7.59
N VAL A 222 -17.44 17.32 -7.63
CA VAL A 222 -16.87 16.23 -6.82
C VAL A 222 -17.08 16.51 -5.34
N TYR A 223 -16.73 17.71 -4.86
CA TYR A 223 -16.85 18.06 -3.45
C TYR A 223 -18.30 18.08 -2.98
N GLY A 224 -19.22 18.59 -3.81
CA GLY A 224 -20.65 18.53 -3.56
C GLY A 224 -21.18 17.09 -3.48
N HIS A 225 -20.67 16.18 -4.31
CA HIS A 225 -20.98 14.77 -4.20
C HIS A 225 -20.46 14.15 -2.90
N LEU A 226 -19.20 14.43 -2.54
CA LEU A 226 -18.58 13.88 -1.32
C LEU A 226 -19.33 14.30 -0.06
N LYS A 227 -19.70 15.59 0.05
CA LYS A 227 -20.50 16.10 1.19
C LYS A 227 -21.85 15.41 1.35
N LYS A 228 -22.43 14.88 0.27
CA LYS A 228 -23.71 14.14 0.30
C LYS A 228 -23.49 12.65 0.54
N ALA A 229 -22.64 12.02 -0.25
CA ALA A 229 -22.43 10.57 -0.27
C ALA A 229 -21.65 10.06 0.95
N HIS A 230 -20.81 10.91 1.56
CA HIS A 230 -19.96 10.57 2.70
C HIS A 230 -20.25 11.46 3.92
N ALA A 231 -21.44 12.04 4.02
CA ALA A 231 -21.84 12.92 5.14
C ALA A 231 -21.66 12.24 6.51
N ASN A 232 -21.85 10.92 6.58
CA ASN A 232 -21.67 10.11 7.78
C ASN A 232 -20.22 10.00 8.26
N GLU A 233 -19.24 10.37 7.41
CA GLU A 233 -17.82 10.43 7.78
C GLU A 233 -17.41 11.81 8.30
N TRP A 234 -18.29 12.81 8.18
CA TRP A 234 -18.05 14.15 8.69
C TRP A 234 -18.28 14.16 10.21
N LYS A 235 -17.20 14.27 10.97
CA LYS A 235 -17.25 14.24 12.44
C LYS A 235 -17.62 15.62 13.00
N GLU A 236 -18.26 15.63 14.16
CA GLU A 236 -18.53 16.85 14.92
C GLU A 236 -17.21 17.61 15.20
N GLY A 237 -17.23 18.93 14.98
CA GLY A 237 -16.07 19.80 15.15
C GLY A 237 -15.04 19.79 14.00
N GLN A 238 -15.23 18.98 12.97
CA GLN A 238 -14.34 18.94 11.80
C GLN A 238 -14.73 20.03 10.78
N SER A 239 -13.74 20.80 10.28
CA SER A 239 -14.00 21.78 9.21
C SER A 239 -14.35 21.13 7.87
N GLU A 240 -14.94 21.89 6.95
CA GLU A 240 -15.22 21.39 5.59
C GLU A 240 -13.92 20.99 4.89
N GLU A 241 -12.85 21.77 5.06
CA GLU A 241 -11.53 21.54 4.48
C GLU A 241 -10.96 20.20 4.97
N GLN A 242 -11.01 19.93 6.28
CA GLN A 242 -10.57 18.66 6.85
C GLN A 242 -11.42 17.49 6.35
N PHE A 243 -12.73 17.68 6.18
CA PHE A 243 -13.63 16.65 5.65
C PHE A 243 -13.32 16.32 4.19
N ILE A 244 -13.20 17.35 3.35
CA ILE A 244 -12.88 17.21 1.93
C ILE A 244 -11.50 16.59 1.76
N TYR A 245 -10.48 17.03 2.50
CA TYR A 245 -9.14 16.46 2.41
C TYR A 245 -9.14 14.95 2.66
N LYS A 246 -9.86 14.46 3.68
CA LYS A 246 -9.93 13.02 4.00
C LYS A 246 -10.73 12.20 2.99
N THR A 247 -11.71 12.82 2.32
CA THR A 247 -12.68 12.13 1.48
C THR A 247 -12.42 12.29 -0.03
N ARG A 248 -11.64 13.28 -0.47
CA ARG A 248 -11.38 13.58 -1.90
C ARG A 248 -10.85 12.41 -2.71
N LYS A 249 -10.13 11.47 -2.07
CA LYS A 249 -9.71 10.20 -2.69
C LYS A 249 -10.86 9.34 -3.20
N LYS A 250 -12.04 9.45 -2.59
CA LYS A 250 -13.26 8.74 -2.98
C LYS A 250 -13.96 9.39 -4.18
N GLY A 251 -13.56 10.60 -4.57
CA GLY A 251 -14.10 11.31 -5.74
C GLY A 251 -13.66 10.71 -7.07
N PHE A 252 -12.48 10.10 -7.16
CA PHE A 252 -11.96 9.57 -8.43
C PHE A 252 -12.81 8.45 -9.02
N GLY A 253 -13.45 7.62 -8.18
CA GLY A 253 -14.26 6.49 -8.62
C GLY A 253 -15.55 6.92 -9.35
N PRO A 254 -16.47 7.61 -8.67
CA PRO A 254 -17.74 8.08 -9.26
C PRO A 254 -17.53 9.00 -10.48
N PHE A 255 -16.45 9.78 -10.49
CA PHE A 255 -16.15 10.74 -11.56
C PHE A 255 -15.09 10.25 -12.55
N LYS A 256 -14.74 8.95 -12.54
CA LYS A 256 -13.65 8.37 -13.35
C LYS A 256 -13.67 8.81 -14.81
N LYS A 257 -14.84 8.79 -15.45
CA LYS A 257 -14.98 9.23 -16.86
C LYS A 257 -14.61 10.70 -17.04
N LYS A 258 -15.05 11.59 -16.15
CA LYS A 258 -14.76 13.04 -16.24
C LYS A 258 -13.26 13.32 -16.05
N PHE A 259 -12.59 12.60 -15.15
CA PHE A 259 -11.12 12.67 -15.02
C PHE A 259 -10.40 12.17 -16.27
N TRP A 260 -10.85 11.06 -16.87
CA TRP A 260 -10.26 10.52 -18.10
C TRP A 260 -10.49 11.39 -19.33
N ASP A 261 -11.63 12.08 -19.37
CA ASP A 261 -12.05 12.96 -20.47
C ASP A 261 -11.65 14.43 -20.25
N LEU A 262 -10.78 14.72 -19.27
CA LEU A 262 -10.21 16.06 -19.13
C LEU A 262 -9.59 16.51 -20.46
N PRO A 263 -9.69 17.82 -20.81
CA PRO A 263 -9.05 18.35 -21.99
C PRO A 263 -7.57 17.96 -22.03
N GLU A 264 -7.05 17.65 -23.22
CA GLU A 264 -5.69 17.16 -23.39
C GLU A 264 -4.66 18.11 -22.77
N GLU A 265 -4.78 19.42 -23.01
CA GLU A 265 -3.92 20.45 -22.42
C GLU A 265 -3.92 20.42 -20.88
N VAL A 266 -5.08 20.20 -20.26
CA VAL A 266 -5.22 20.09 -18.79
C VAL A 266 -4.51 18.83 -18.30
N ARG A 267 -4.74 17.70 -18.98
CA ARG A 267 -4.13 16.41 -18.63
C ARG A 267 -2.61 16.47 -18.77
N GLU A 268 -2.09 17.02 -19.86
CA GLU A 268 -0.66 17.14 -20.12
C GLU A 268 0.06 17.96 -19.05
N LYS A 269 -0.47 19.14 -18.70
CA LYS A 269 0.12 20.01 -17.66
C LYS A 269 0.16 19.33 -16.29
N ILE A 270 -0.95 18.70 -15.88
CA ILE A 270 -1.00 17.95 -14.61
C ILE A 270 -0.04 16.76 -14.65
N CYS A 271 -0.01 16.01 -15.76
CA CYS A 271 0.89 14.87 -15.91
C CYS A 271 2.36 15.29 -15.88
N GLN A 272 2.72 16.45 -16.43
CA GLN A 272 4.08 16.97 -16.38
C GLN A 272 4.53 17.21 -14.93
N GLU A 273 3.74 17.92 -14.12
CA GLU A 273 4.10 18.15 -12.71
C GLU A 273 4.18 16.84 -11.92
N LEU A 274 3.28 15.89 -12.19
CA LEU A 274 3.34 14.55 -11.60
C LEU A 274 4.62 13.82 -12.01
N GLU A 275 5.01 13.85 -13.29
CA GLU A 275 6.22 13.22 -13.81
C GLU A 275 7.48 13.81 -13.14
N GLU A 276 7.58 15.13 -13.04
CA GLU A 276 8.67 15.83 -12.35
C GLU A 276 8.76 15.38 -10.87
N LYS A 277 7.62 15.23 -10.19
CA LYS A 277 7.57 14.72 -8.82
C LYS A 277 7.98 13.25 -8.73
N PHE A 278 7.52 12.38 -9.64
CA PHE A 278 7.90 10.97 -9.67
C PHE A 278 9.40 10.81 -9.92
N ASP A 279 9.97 11.55 -10.88
CA ASP A 279 11.40 11.52 -11.18
C ASP A 279 12.24 12.00 -9.99
N PHE A 280 11.86 13.10 -9.35
CA PHE A 280 12.49 13.57 -8.12
C PHE A 280 12.47 12.48 -7.02
N LEU A 281 11.30 11.92 -6.72
CA LEU A 281 11.16 10.92 -5.67
C LEU A 281 11.91 9.62 -5.99
N PHE A 282 11.95 9.18 -7.25
CA PHE A 282 12.71 8.00 -7.65
C PHE A 282 14.22 8.20 -7.47
N LYS A 283 14.73 9.42 -7.65
CA LYS A 283 16.13 9.75 -7.36
C LYS A 283 16.41 9.72 -5.87
N GLU A 284 15.58 10.37 -5.05
CA GLU A 284 15.72 10.37 -3.59
C GLU A 284 15.61 8.96 -3.00
N LEU A 285 14.71 8.14 -3.52
CA LEU A 285 14.53 6.74 -3.13
C LEU A 285 15.60 5.79 -3.68
N GLY A 286 16.61 6.29 -4.39
CA GLY A 286 17.68 5.45 -4.93
C GLY A 286 17.23 4.45 -6.00
N ALA A 287 16.09 4.69 -6.64
CA ALA A 287 15.52 3.82 -7.67
C ALA A 287 16.08 4.11 -9.08
N ALA A 288 16.76 5.25 -9.26
CA ALA A 288 17.37 5.62 -10.53
C ALA A 288 18.42 4.59 -11.00
N ASN A 289 18.48 4.37 -12.32
CA ASN A 289 19.45 3.48 -12.98
C ASN A 289 19.44 1.99 -12.52
N THR A 290 18.32 1.51 -11.96
CA THR A 290 18.18 0.12 -11.48
C THR A 290 17.72 -0.88 -12.53
N TYR A 291 17.40 -0.45 -13.76
CA TYR A 291 16.84 -1.31 -14.81
C TYR A 291 17.66 -2.58 -15.08
N ALA A 292 18.99 -2.46 -15.16
CA ALA A 292 19.87 -3.60 -15.42
C ALA A 292 19.79 -4.64 -14.29
N ALA A 293 19.80 -4.19 -13.03
CA ALA A 293 19.66 -5.06 -11.87
C ALA A 293 18.30 -5.77 -11.85
N VAL A 294 17.21 -5.04 -12.12
CA VAL A 294 15.88 -5.64 -12.20
C VAL A 294 15.82 -6.69 -13.31
N LYS A 295 16.35 -6.39 -14.50
CA LYS A 295 16.38 -7.31 -15.64
C LYS A 295 17.20 -8.57 -15.36
N GLU A 296 18.30 -8.46 -14.60
CA GLU A 296 19.12 -9.60 -14.20
C GLU A 296 18.39 -10.51 -13.19
N LYS A 297 17.68 -9.91 -12.22
CA LYS A 297 17.04 -10.66 -11.14
C LYS A 297 15.66 -11.21 -11.48
N ILE A 298 14.99 -10.65 -12.47
CA ILE A 298 13.58 -10.98 -12.78
C ILE A 298 13.49 -11.71 -14.12
N GLY A 299 13.08 -12.98 -14.06
CA GLY A 299 12.65 -13.73 -15.23
C GLY A 299 11.28 -13.24 -15.71
N GLN A 300 11.15 -12.95 -17.00
CA GLN A 300 9.84 -12.64 -17.60
C GLN A 300 9.09 -13.94 -17.86
N VAL A 301 8.06 -14.21 -17.05
CA VAL A 301 7.16 -15.34 -17.25
C VAL A 301 5.91 -14.86 -17.97
N TYR A 302 5.61 -15.48 -19.12
CA TYR A 302 4.35 -15.22 -19.80
C TYR A 302 3.21 -15.92 -19.04
N VAL A 303 2.40 -15.14 -18.33
CA VAL A 303 1.18 -15.65 -17.72
C VAL A 303 0.00 -15.30 -18.63
N GLN A 304 -0.63 -16.32 -19.20
CA GLN A 304 -1.81 -16.13 -20.03
C GLN A 304 -2.94 -15.52 -19.19
N ARG A 305 -3.37 -14.31 -19.54
CA ARG A 305 -4.50 -13.64 -18.89
C ARG A 305 -5.76 -13.87 -19.70
N GLN A 306 -6.83 -14.25 -19.03
CA GLN A 306 -8.14 -14.26 -19.66
C GLN A 306 -8.62 -12.82 -19.81
N MET A 307 -9.10 -12.47 -21.00
CA MET A 307 -9.72 -11.17 -21.23
C MET A 307 -10.92 -11.01 -20.28
N PRO A 308 -11.02 -9.90 -19.52
CA PRO A 308 -12.18 -9.63 -18.68
C PRO A 308 -13.48 -9.73 -19.47
N GLU A 309 -14.53 -10.32 -18.90
CA GLU A 309 -15.84 -10.46 -19.58
C GLU A 309 -16.41 -9.11 -20.03
N ALA A 310 -16.23 -8.07 -19.20
CA ALA A 310 -16.62 -6.70 -19.53
C ALA A 310 -15.94 -6.14 -20.80
N LEU A 311 -14.78 -6.67 -21.18
CA LEU A 311 -14.09 -6.32 -22.43
C LEU A 311 -14.48 -7.26 -23.58
N LYS A 312 -14.80 -8.54 -23.30
CA LYS A 312 -15.32 -9.48 -24.32
C LYS A 312 -16.60 -8.95 -24.96
N ALA A 313 -17.53 -8.43 -24.15
CA ALA A 313 -18.81 -7.90 -24.64
C ALA A 313 -18.70 -6.63 -25.52
N ARG A 314 -17.54 -5.96 -25.55
CA ARG A 314 -17.31 -4.77 -26.39
C ARG A 314 -16.63 -5.08 -27.73
N ILE A 315 -16.20 -6.33 -27.92
CA ILE A 315 -15.48 -6.80 -29.11
C ILE A 315 -16.35 -7.77 -29.94
N SER A 316 -17.43 -8.31 -29.35
CA SER A 316 -18.51 -9.05 -30.03
C SER A 316 -19.56 -8.10 -30.60
#